data_AF-A0A662FPW3-F1
#
_entry.id   AF-A0A662FPW3-F1
#
_cell.length_a   1.000
_cell.length_b   1.000
_cell.length_c   1.000
_cell.angle_alpha   90.00
_cell.angle_beta   90.00
_cell.angle_gamma   90.00
#
_symmetry.space_group_name_H-M   'P 1'
#
loop_
_entity.id
_entity.type
_entity.pdbx_description
1 polymer ?
#
loop_
_entity_poly.entity_id
_entity_poly.type
_entity_poly.pdbx_seq_one_letter_code
_entity_poly.pdbx_strand_id
1 'polypeptide(L)'
;MFSAVRLVNSYSDRFDEMERRVDVLYKELKKRVDGLLMDLAAEVEEVTGFAIEIGSLDIDLRTTVSVLERMGESYYRRAKAILDEFPEYFLRELGRSIRLSARSFEEKIDVVLKIMHILYLAGGREDVYHLNVLLYAYKLAYKSRIRFASLFVLTGIARFLKTKDYVLAHALAAYGVRDVLPLRDRLVEEVWENPGVWSTVLQLSYDYEVGSLVNGELLVAWGFLEAISEEEAL
;
A
#
# COMPACT_ATOMS: atom_id res chain seq x y z
N MET A 1 3.13 -15.72 -15.67
CA MET A 1 2.66 -15.53 -14.28
C MET A 1 3.76 -16.04 -13.34
N PHE A 2 4.20 -15.26 -12.36
CA PHE A 2 5.20 -15.66 -11.36
C PHE A 2 4.48 -16.07 -10.06
N SER A 3 4.90 -17.19 -9.44
CA SER A 3 4.33 -17.69 -8.17
C SER A 3 5.18 -17.30 -6.96
N ALA A 4 4.55 -17.16 -5.78
CA ALA A 4 5.17 -16.92 -4.49
C ALA A 4 6.26 -17.96 -4.18
N VAL A 5 6.02 -19.21 -4.56
CA VAL A 5 6.96 -20.34 -4.43
C VAL A 5 8.28 -20.08 -5.15
N ARG A 6 8.22 -19.58 -6.40
CA ARG A 6 9.44 -19.25 -7.15
C ARG A 6 10.20 -18.10 -6.51
N LEU A 7 9.49 -17.14 -5.89
CA LEU A 7 10.10 -16.05 -5.13
C LEU A 7 10.82 -16.60 -3.89
N VAL A 8 10.14 -17.36 -3.04
CA VAL A 8 10.74 -17.96 -1.83
C VAL A 8 11.97 -18.80 -2.20
N ASN A 9 11.86 -19.69 -3.19
CA ASN A 9 12.98 -20.54 -3.61
C ASN A 9 14.15 -19.74 -4.19
N SER A 10 13.90 -18.60 -4.85
CA SER A 10 14.97 -17.72 -5.33
C SER A 10 15.66 -16.93 -4.21
N TYR A 11 15.06 -16.90 -3.02
CA TYR A 11 15.42 -15.99 -1.94
C TYR A 11 15.68 -16.64 -0.58
N SER A 12 15.57 -17.97 -0.47
CA SER A 12 15.79 -18.71 0.78
C SER A 12 17.07 -18.28 1.50
N ASP A 13 18.14 -18.02 0.75
CA ASP A 13 19.46 -17.70 1.31
C ASP A 13 19.72 -16.17 1.41
N ARG A 14 18.76 -15.34 1.02
CA ARG A 14 18.93 -13.88 0.84
C ARG A 14 17.79 -13.05 1.43
N PHE A 15 16.93 -13.63 2.26
CA PHE A 15 15.84 -12.92 2.95
C PHE A 15 16.35 -11.72 3.76
N ASP A 16 17.41 -11.90 4.54
CA ASP A 16 18.04 -10.80 5.32
C ASP A 16 18.55 -9.65 4.44
N GLU A 17 18.96 -9.94 3.20
CA GLU A 17 19.36 -8.92 2.24
C GLU A 17 18.14 -8.17 1.70
N MET A 18 17.05 -8.88 1.39
CA MET A 18 15.79 -8.28 0.95
C MET A 18 15.19 -7.36 2.02
N GLU A 19 15.16 -7.80 3.28
CA GLU A 19 14.65 -7.00 4.38
C GLU A 19 15.43 -5.68 4.51
N ARG A 20 16.77 -5.75 4.46
CA ARG A 20 17.63 -4.55 4.46
C ARG A 20 17.35 -3.63 3.27
N ARG A 21 17.06 -4.18 2.09
CA ARG A 21 16.69 -3.40 0.89
C ARG A 21 15.34 -2.72 1.09
N VAL A 22 14.35 -3.41 1.65
CA VAL A 22 13.05 -2.83 1.98
C VAL A 22 13.20 -1.66 2.96
N ASP A 23 14.07 -1.75 3.95
CA ASP A 23 14.32 -0.64 4.88
C ASP A 23 14.94 0.59 4.19
N VAL A 24 15.80 0.38 3.19
CA VAL A 24 16.33 1.49 2.36
C VAL A 24 15.20 2.13 1.55
N LEU A 25 14.38 1.30 0.90
CA LEU A 25 13.24 1.73 0.10
C LEU A 25 12.22 2.51 0.94
N TYR A 26 11.99 2.08 2.17
CA TYR A 26 11.14 2.77 3.14
C TYR A 26 11.64 4.19 3.43
N LYS A 27 12.96 4.34 3.67
CA LYS A 27 13.59 5.65 3.92
C LYS A 27 13.52 6.57 2.70
N GLU A 28 13.68 6.03 1.50
CA GLU A 28 13.59 6.82 0.27
C GLU A 28 12.16 7.24 -0.06
N LEU A 29 11.20 6.33 0.08
CA LEU A 29 9.78 6.66 -0.07
C LEU A 29 9.39 7.76 0.89
N LYS A 30 9.82 7.66 2.16
CA LYS A 30 9.61 8.72 3.16
C LYS A 30 10.15 10.07 2.70
N LYS A 31 11.40 10.14 2.22
CA LYS A 31 11.98 11.40 1.72
C LYS A 31 11.20 12.02 0.56
N ARG A 32 10.76 11.19 -0.41
CA ARG A 32 9.99 11.67 -1.57
C ARG A 32 8.61 12.19 -1.17
N VAL A 33 7.96 11.45 -0.27
CA VAL A 33 6.65 11.83 0.29
C VAL A 33 6.78 13.12 1.10
N ASP A 34 7.80 13.24 1.95
CA ASP A 34 8.06 14.45 2.74
C ASP A 34 8.24 15.69 1.85
N GLY A 35 8.97 15.57 0.73
CA GLY A 35 9.12 16.65 -0.23
C GLY A 35 7.79 17.10 -0.85
N LEU A 36 6.94 16.16 -1.27
CA LEU A 36 5.61 16.52 -1.79
C LEU A 36 4.73 17.18 -0.72
N LEU A 37 4.78 16.67 0.50
CA LEU A 37 3.97 17.20 1.60
C LEU A 37 4.39 18.61 1.99
N MET A 38 5.69 18.93 1.96
CA MET A 38 6.17 20.29 2.18
C MET A 38 5.68 21.25 1.10
N ASP A 39 5.72 20.83 -0.17
CA ASP A 39 5.19 21.65 -1.27
C ASP A 39 3.68 21.88 -1.12
N LEU A 40 2.94 20.81 -0.77
CA LEU A 40 1.49 20.86 -0.54
C LEU A 40 1.15 21.77 0.65
N ALA A 41 1.92 21.70 1.73
CA ALA A 41 1.78 22.54 2.92
C ALA A 41 1.97 24.03 2.58
N ALA A 42 3.02 24.35 1.82
CA ALA A 42 3.32 25.71 1.40
C ALA A 42 2.20 26.30 0.52
N GLU A 43 1.67 25.53 -0.43
CA GLU A 43 0.57 26.02 -1.29
C GLU A 43 -0.75 26.12 -0.51
N VAL A 44 -1.00 25.26 0.48
CA VAL A 44 -2.15 25.46 1.38
C VAL A 44 -2.03 26.73 2.18
N GLU A 45 -0.85 27.02 2.73
CA GLU A 45 -0.60 28.27 3.45
C GLU A 45 -0.83 29.47 2.55
N GLU A 46 -0.36 29.42 1.30
CA GLU A 46 -0.55 30.48 0.31
C GLU A 46 -2.03 30.68 -0.06
N VAL A 47 -2.79 29.58 -0.26
CA VAL A 47 -4.19 29.64 -0.72
C VAL A 47 -5.17 29.91 0.41
N THR A 48 -4.88 29.45 1.62
CA THR A 48 -5.84 29.49 2.75
C THR A 48 -5.43 30.45 3.86
N GLY A 49 -4.18 30.92 3.88
CA GLY A 49 -3.61 31.70 4.97
C GLY A 49 -3.36 30.87 6.24
N PHE A 50 -3.52 29.55 6.18
CA PHE A 50 -3.26 28.63 7.29
C PHE A 50 -1.98 27.82 7.02
N ALA A 51 -0.98 27.96 7.89
CA ALA A 51 0.17 27.06 7.90
C ALA A 51 -0.32 25.65 8.27
N ILE A 52 -0.42 24.78 7.27
CA ILE A 52 -0.88 23.41 7.42
C ILE A 52 0.31 22.52 7.08
N GLU A 53 0.97 21.93 8.08
CA GLU A 53 1.85 20.81 7.80
C GLU A 53 0.99 19.60 7.42
N ILE A 54 0.84 19.38 6.12
CA ILE A 54 0.07 18.23 5.65
C ILE A 54 0.89 17.00 5.95
N GLY A 55 0.41 16.20 6.89
CA GLY A 55 1.12 15.05 7.45
C GLY A 55 1.80 15.30 8.79
N SER A 56 1.65 16.46 9.44
CA SER A 56 1.88 16.54 10.88
C SER A 56 0.59 16.33 11.67
N LEU A 57 0.78 15.82 12.88
CA LEU A 57 -0.10 14.93 13.63
C LEU A 57 -1.38 15.51 14.24
N ASP A 58 -1.74 16.77 14.00
CA ASP A 58 -2.81 17.43 14.76
C ASP A 58 -4.06 17.82 13.97
N ILE A 59 -4.11 17.50 12.68
CA ILE A 59 -5.30 17.74 11.86
C ILE A 59 -6.18 16.49 11.88
N ASP A 60 -7.44 16.68 12.26
CA ASP A 60 -8.42 15.61 12.29
C ASP A 60 -8.72 15.08 10.87
N LEU A 61 -9.26 13.86 10.81
CA LEU A 61 -9.48 13.15 9.55
C LEU A 61 -10.47 13.88 8.63
N ARG A 62 -11.51 14.53 9.18
CA ARG A 62 -12.50 15.28 8.40
C ARG A 62 -11.85 16.48 7.72
N THR A 63 -11.07 17.24 8.47
CA THR A 63 -10.34 18.38 7.93
C THR A 63 -9.33 17.94 6.87
N THR A 64 -8.62 16.84 7.09
CA THR A 64 -7.69 16.27 6.10
C THR A 64 -8.40 15.95 4.79
N VAL A 65 -9.53 15.23 4.84
CA VAL A 65 -10.30 14.89 3.64
C VAL A 65 -10.74 16.16 2.90
N SER A 66 -11.34 17.11 3.61
CA SER A 66 -11.81 18.37 3.02
C SER A 66 -10.69 19.15 2.32
N VAL A 67 -9.49 19.22 2.91
CA VAL A 67 -8.33 19.88 2.28
C VAL A 67 -7.92 19.16 1.00
N LEU A 68 -7.79 17.83 1.05
CA LEU A 68 -7.38 17.03 -0.12
C LEU A 68 -8.37 17.12 -1.28
N GLU A 69 -9.68 17.15 -1.01
CA GLU A 69 -10.69 17.31 -2.06
C GLU A 69 -10.61 18.68 -2.72
N ARG A 70 -10.40 19.76 -1.94
CA ARG A 70 -10.23 21.12 -2.46
C ARG A 70 -8.96 21.29 -3.29
N MET A 71 -7.88 20.62 -2.92
CA MET A 71 -6.58 20.71 -3.60
C MET A 71 -6.38 19.67 -4.70
N GLY A 72 -7.33 18.74 -4.86
CA GLY A 72 -7.18 17.56 -5.68
C GLY A 72 -6.77 17.87 -7.12
N GLU A 73 -7.16 19.03 -7.66
CA GLU A 73 -6.86 19.42 -9.05
C GLU A 73 -5.39 19.77 -9.32
N SER A 74 -4.70 20.40 -8.36
CA SER A 74 -3.32 20.87 -8.52
C SER A 74 -2.29 19.76 -8.27
N TYR A 75 -2.62 18.79 -7.40
CA TYR A 75 -1.60 17.90 -6.81
C TYR A 75 -1.70 16.43 -7.20
N TYR A 76 -2.85 15.96 -7.67
CA TYR A 76 -3.02 14.53 -7.95
C TYR A 76 -2.01 13.99 -8.98
N ARG A 77 -1.60 14.79 -9.98
CA ARG A 77 -0.61 14.38 -10.99
C ARG A 77 0.76 14.12 -10.38
N ARG A 78 1.19 14.97 -9.44
CA ARG A 78 2.46 14.82 -8.72
C ARG A 78 2.39 13.62 -7.78
N ALA A 79 1.29 13.48 -7.05
CA ALA A 79 1.07 12.32 -6.17
C ALA A 79 1.11 11.01 -6.96
N LYS A 80 0.45 10.98 -8.12
CA LYS A 80 0.50 9.86 -9.05
C LYS A 80 1.93 9.58 -9.53
N ALA A 81 2.67 10.58 -10.01
CA ALA A 81 4.05 10.39 -10.49
C ALA A 81 4.98 9.75 -9.42
N ILE A 82 4.89 10.18 -8.16
CA ILE A 82 5.68 9.60 -7.06
C ILE A 82 5.39 8.11 -6.89
N LEU A 83 4.11 7.76 -6.93
CA LEU A 83 3.69 6.38 -6.77
C LEU A 83 3.99 5.56 -8.04
N ASP A 84 3.94 6.15 -9.25
CA ASP A 84 4.21 5.47 -10.54
C ASP A 84 5.67 5.00 -10.61
N GLU A 85 6.58 5.77 -10.03
CA GLU A 85 8.01 5.44 -9.97
C GLU A 85 8.35 4.33 -8.97
N PHE A 86 7.54 4.17 -7.91
CA PHE A 86 7.88 3.30 -6.79
C PHE A 86 8.02 1.82 -7.20
N PRO A 87 7.09 1.18 -7.93
CA PRO A 87 7.24 -0.24 -8.29
C PRO A 87 8.45 -0.53 -9.16
N GLU A 88 8.74 0.36 -10.12
CA GLU A 88 9.92 0.25 -10.98
C GLU A 88 11.22 0.36 -10.16
N TYR A 89 11.28 1.35 -9.27
CA TYR A 89 12.44 1.54 -8.40
C TYR A 89 12.62 0.37 -7.41
N PHE A 90 11.54 -0.06 -6.78
CA PHE A 90 11.50 -1.21 -5.86
C PHE A 90 12.01 -2.48 -6.56
N LEU A 91 11.46 -2.80 -7.73
CA LEU A 91 11.86 -3.97 -8.49
C LEU A 91 13.30 -3.88 -9.01
N ARG A 92 13.81 -2.68 -9.29
CA ARG A 92 15.22 -2.49 -9.69
C ARG A 92 16.19 -2.71 -8.53
N GLU A 93 15.86 -2.18 -7.35
CA GLU A 93 16.66 -2.38 -6.14
C GLU A 93 16.66 -3.85 -5.71
N LEU A 94 15.52 -4.54 -5.85
CA LEU A 94 15.45 -6.00 -5.71
C LEU A 94 16.06 -6.76 -6.91
N GLY A 95 16.05 -6.15 -8.09
CA GLY A 95 16.45 -6.71 -9.39
C GLY A 95 17.95 -6.86 -9.59
N ARG A 96 18.77 -6.33 -8.68
CA ARG A 96 20.15 -6.80 -8.50
C ARG A 96 20.20 -8.27 -8.04
N SER A 97 19.07 -8.85 -7.64
CA SER A 97 18.93 -10.19 -7.09
C SER A 97 17.89 -11.08 -7.82
N ILE A 98 16.99 -10.53 -8.63
CA ILE A 98 16.00 -11.30 -9.41
C ILE A 98 15.86 -10.80 -10.85
N ARG A 99 15.75 -11.73 -11.80
CA ARG A 99 15.17 -11.47 -13.12
C ARG A 99 13.65 -11.65 -13.08
N LEU A 100 12.92 -10.61 -12.65
CA LEU A 100 11.46 -10.60 -12.79
C LEU A 100 11.08 -10.03 -14.16
N SER A 101 10.32 -10.79 -14.95
CA SER A 101 9.80 -10.31 -16.24
C SER A 101 8.41 -9.70 -16.03
N ALA A 102 8.33 -8.49 -15.48
CA ALA A 102 7.11 -7.70 -15.41
C ALA A 102 7.16 -6.61 -16.50
N ARG A 103 6.20 -6.63 -17.42
CA ARG A 103 6.16 -5.75 -18.59
C ARG A 103 5.23 -4.56 -18.38
N SER A 104 4.14 -4.76 -17.66
CA SER A 104 3.17 -3.69 -17.35
C SER A 104 3.37 -3.14 -15.94
N PHE A 105 2.84 -1.93 -15.71
CA PHE A 105 2.81 -1.35 -14.36
C PHE A 105 2.00 -2.22 -13.38
N GLU A 106 0.85 -2.75 -13.80
CA GLU A 106 0.00 -3.61 -12.96
C GLU A 106 0.72 -4.92 -12.57
N GLU A 107 1.45 -5.53 -13.50
CA GLU A 107 2.28 -6.69 -13.18
C GLU A 107 3.39 -6.34 -12.18
N LYS A 108 4.00 -5.15 -12.33
CA LYS A 108 5.06 -4.71 -11.41
C LYS A 108 4.52 -4.54 -10.00
N ILE A 109 3.41 -3.82 -9.82
CA ILE A 109 2.83 -3.61 -8.49
C ILE A 109 2.40 -4.94 -7.87
N ASP A 110 1.82 -5.86 -8.63
CA ASP A 110 1.42 -7.18 -8.12
C ASP A 110 2.61 -7.98 -7.59
N VAL A 111 3.74 -7.94 -8.30
CA VAL A 111 4.95 -8.61 -7.85
C VAL A 111 5.50 -7.95 -6.58
N VAL A 112 5.49 -6.61 -6.50
CA VAL A 112 5.87 -5.90 -5.27
C VAL A 112 4.99 -6.32 -4.09
N LEU A 113 3.67 -6.35 -4.28
CA LEU A 113 2.72 -6.73 -3.23
C LEU A 113 2.98 -8.15 -2.73
N LYS A 114 3.21 -9.11 -3.64
CA LYS A 114 3.55 -10.49 -3.29
C LYS A 114 4.85 -10.58 -2.50
N ILE A 115 5.92 -9.93 -2.97
CA ILE A 115 7.23 -9.95 -2.30
C ILE A 115 7.11 -9.39 -0.88
N MET A 116 6.47 -8.24 -0.73
CA MET A 116 6.25 -7.60 0.57
C MET A 116 5.41 -8.49 1.50
N HIS A 117 4.42 -9.21 0.98
CA HIS A 117 3.60 -10.12 1.80
C HIS A 117 4.42 -11.32 2.28
N ILE A 118 5.25 -11.90 1.40
CA ILE A 118 6.16 -13.00 1.77
C ILE A 118 7.14 -12.54 2.86
N LEU A 119 7.70 -11.32 2.75
CA LEU A 119 8.57 -10.76 3.78
C LEU A 119 7.84 -10.54 5.10
N TYR A 120 6.59 -10.10 5.07
CA TYR A 120 5.74 -10.02 6.26
C TYR A 120 5.57 -11.40 6.91
N LEU A 121 5.20 -12.44 6.14
CA LEU A 121 5.01 -13.78 6.67
C LEU A 121 6.31 -14.37 7.25
N ALA A 122 7.46 -14.09 6.61
CA ALA A 122 8.75 -14.60 7.06
C ALA A 122 9.28 -13.88 8.32
N GLY A 123 9.16 -12.56 8.37
CA GLY A 123 9.75 -11.73 9.42
C GLY A 123 8.79 -11.30 10.54
N GLY A 124 7.48 -11.49 10.37
CA GLY A 124 6.45 -11.04 11.32
C GLY A 124 6.36 -9.52 11.49
N ARG A 125 6.91 -8.74 10.55
CA ARG A 125 6.99 -7.27 10.66
C ARG A 125 5.66 -6.62 10.23
N GLU A 126 4.84 -6.24 11.20
CA GLU A 126 3.55 -5.55 10.98
C GLU A 126 3.67 -4.25 10.16
N ASP A 127 4.79 -3.53 10.31
CA ASP A 127 5.09 -2.35 9.48
C ASP A 127 5.12 -2.66 7.98
N VAL A 128 5.64 -3.83 7.61
CA VAL A 128 5.71 -4.29 6.21
C VAL A 128 4.30 -4.61 5.73
N TYR A 129 3.48 -5.26 6.56
CA TYR A 129 2.08 -5.54 6.26
C TYR A 129 1.28 -4.25 6.01
N HIS A 130 1.31 -3.28 6.93
CA HIS A 130 0.55 -2.03 6.78
C HIS A 130 1.00 -1.20 5.57
N LEU A 131 2.30 -1.14 5.29
CA LEU A 131 2.78 -0.52 4.06
C LEU A 131 2.24 -1.26 2.82
N ASN A 132 2.17 -2.58 2.86
CA ASN A 132 1.68 -3.39 1.75
C ASN A 132 0.18 -3.16 1.49
N VAL A 133 -0.63 -3.00 2.55
CA VAL A 133 -2.04 -2.61 2.44
C VAL A 133 -2.18 -1.24 1.76
N LEU A 134 -1.32 -0.28 2.08
CA LEU A 134 -1.32 1.05 1.44
C LEU A 134 -0.87 1.01 -0.02
N LEU A 135 0.11 0.17 -0.36
CA LEU A 135 0.50 -0.08 -1.76
C LEU A 135 -0.60 -0.80 -2.55
N TYR A 136 -1.40 -1.63 -1.89
CA TYR A 136 -2.58 -2.22 -2.49
C TYR A 136 -3.66 -1.17 -2.77
N ALA A 137 -3.92 -0.25 -1.84
CA ALA A 137 -4.78 0.89 -2.12
C ALA A 137 -4.27 1.70 -3.31
N TYR A 138 -2.94 1.83 -3.46
CA TYR A 138 -2.38 2.49 -4.63
C TYR A 138 -2.69 1.77 -5.95
N LYS A 139 -2.59 0.42 -5.99
CA LYS A 139 -3.04 -0.38 -7.14
C LYS A 139 -4.52 -0.08 -7.46
N LEU A 140 -5.38 0.00 -6.44
CA LEU A 140 -6.80 0.33 -6.61
C LEU A 140 -7.02 1.76 -7.12
N ALA A 141 -6.20 2.73 -6.73
CA ALA A 141 -6.33 4.12 -7.14
C ALA A 141 -6.27 4.32 -8.67
N TYR A 142 -5.61 3.42 -9.41
CA TYR A 142 -5.62 3.43 -10.88
C TYR A 142 -6.93 2.98 -11.51
N LYS A 143 -7.67 2.14 -10.80
CA LYS A 143 -8.98 1.63 -11.23
C LYS A 143 -10.10 2.57 -10.79
N SER A 144 -9.83 3.41 -9.79
CA SER A 144 -10.76 4.37 -9.25
C SER A 144 -11.15 5.45 -10.27
N ARG A 145 -12.43 5.82 -10.25
CA ARG A 145 -12.99 6.96 -10.97
C ARG A 145 -12.82 8.27 -10.18
N ILE A 146 -12.37 8.18 -8.93
CA ILE A 146 -12.07 9.35 -8.10
C ILE A 146 -10.77 9.95 -8.62
N ARG A 147 -10.89 11.13 -9.24
CA ARG A 147 -9.81 11.83 -9.95
C ARG A 147 -8.53 12.01 -9.11
N PHE A 148 -8.69 12.18 -7.80
CA PHE A 148 -7.62 12.45 -6.85
C PHE A 148 -7.32 11.27 -5.91
N ALA A 149 -7.74 10.04 -6.25
CA ALA A 149 -7.51 8.83 -5.44
C ALA A 149 -6.05 8.66 -5.01
N SER A 150 -5.09 8.87 -5.92
CA SER A 150 -3.65 8.74 -5.63
C SER A 150 -3.17 9.74 -4.57
N LEU A 151 -3.81 10.91 -4.45
CA LEU A 151 -3.46 11.90 -3.43
C LEU A 151 -3.82 11.39 -2.04
N PHE A 152 -5.03 10.85 -1.87
CA PHE A 152 -5.49 10.23 -0.61
C PHE A 152 -4.61 9.06 -0.19
N VAL A 153 -4.26 8.18 -1.13
CA VAL A 153 -3.36 7.04 -0.85
C VAL A 153 -1.97 7.53 -0.43
N LEU A 154 -1.42 8.52 -1.13
CA LEU A 154 -0.11 9.07 -0.79
C LEU A 154 -0.11 9.77 0.57
N THR A 155 -1.17 10.50 0.91
CA THR A 155 -1.33 11.09 2.25
C THR A 155 -1.46 10.00 3.31
N GLY A 156 -2.17 8.90 3.04
CA GLY A 156 -2.21 7.72 3.90
C GLY A 156 -0.83 7.13 4.14
N ILE A 157 -0.05 6.91 3.08
CA ILE A 157 1.36 6.49 3.16
C ILE A 157 2.15 7.45 4.02
N ALA A 158 2.05 8.75 3.77
CA ALA A 158 2.78 9.74 4.54
C ALA A 158 2.46 9.70 6.03
N ARG A 159 1.17 9.61 6.36
CA ARG A 159 0.70 9.48 7.74
C ARG A 159 1.29 8.25 8.39
N PHE A 160 1.21 7.08 7.74
CA PHE A 160 1.82 5.86 8.25
C PHE A 160 3.34 6.02 8.49
N LEU A 161 4.08 6.58 7.52
CA LEU A 161 5.54 6.72 7.60
C LEU A 161 6.00 7.68 8.72
N LYS A 162 5.19 8.68 9.07
CA LYS A 162 5.49 9.68 10.10
C LYS A 162 5.02 9.29 11.50
N THR A 163 3.82 8.72 11.58
CA THR A 163 3.07 8.61 12.84
C THR A 163 2.91 7.18 13.33
N LYS A 164 3.04 6.19 12.42
CA LYS A 164 2.69 4.80 12.66
C LYS A 164 1.21 4.55 13.03
N ASP A 165 0.35 5.56 12.88
CA ASP A 165 -1.10 5.45 13.01
C ASP A 165 -1.68 4.78 11.75
N TYR A 166 -1.68 3.45 11.77
CA TYR A 166 -2.14 2.64 10.65
C TYR A 166 -3.65 2.76 10.42
N VAL A 167 -4.46 2.98 11.47
CA VAL A 167 -5.92 3.08 11.34
C VAL A 167 -6.28 4.28 10.48
N LEU A 168 -5.80 5.47 10.84
CA LEU A 168 -6.13 6.68 10.08
C LEU A 168 -5.43 6.70 8.71
N ALA A 169 -4.24 6.12 8.59
CA ALA A 169 -3.56 5.96 7.30
C ALA A 169 -4.37 5.09 6.32
N HIS A 170 -4.84 3.92 6.77
CA HIS A 170 -5.67 3.04 5.96
C HIS A 170 -7.03 3.64 5.66
N ALA A 171 -7.66 4.29 6.64
CA ALA A 171 -8.95 4.95 6.44
C ALA A 171 -8.88 6.03 5.34
N LEU A 172 -7.82 6.86 5.35
CA LEU A 172 -7.56 7.84 4.29
C LEU A 172 -7.40 7.19 2.91
N ALA A 173 -6.57 6.14 2.83
CA ALA A 173 -6.35 5.45 1.58
C ALA A 173 -7.64 4.78 1.06
N ALA A 174 -8.41 4.15 1.96
CA ALA A 174 -9.71 3.54 1.67
C ALA A 174 -10.70 4.57 1.12
N TYR A 175 -10.75 5.78 1.71
CA TYR A 175 -11.57 6.87 1.20
C TYR A 175 -11.23 7.24 -0.23
N GLY A 176 -9.94 7.31 -0.55
CA GLY A 176 -9.43 7.59 -1.89
C GLY A 176 -9.85 6.57 -2.95
N VAL A 177 -10.08 5.31 -2.56
CA VAL A 177 -10.37 4.20 -3.49
C VAL A 177 -11.74 3.55 -3.25
N ARG A 178 -12.63 4.25 -2.54
CA ARG A 178 -13.91 3.73 -2.06
C ARG A 178 -14.83 3.17 -3.13
N ASP A 179 -14.76 3.71 -4.34
CA ASP A 179 -15.60 3.30 -5.47
C ASP A 179 -15.21 1.94 -6.06
N VAL A 180 -13.98 1.50 -5.81
CA VAL A 180 -13.41 0.25 -6.33
C VAL A 180 -13.06 -0.77 -5.24
N LEU A 181 -13.36 -0.49 -3.98
CA LEU A 181 -13.18 -1.46 -2.91
C LEU A 181 -14.14 -2.66 -3.09
N PRO A 182 -13.64 -3.92 -3.04
CA PRO A 182 -14.48 -5.11 -3.13
C PRO A 182 -15.60 -5.18 -2.09
N LEU A 183 -15.37 -4.62 -0.89
CA LEU A 183 -16.31 -4.64 0.24
C LEU A 183 -16.95 -3.27 0.51
N ARG A 184 -17.07 -2.41 -0.52
CA ARG A 184 -17.56 -1.02 -0.37
C ARG A 184 -18.94 -0.90 0.26
N ASP A 185 -19.82 -1.91 0.11
CA ASP A 185 -21.18 -1.87 0.66
C ASP A 185 -21.21 -1.88 2.20
N ARG A 186 -20.06 -2.18 2.84
CA ARG A 186 -19.88 -2.06 4.29
C ARG A 186 -19.54 -0.65 4.77
N LEU A 187 -19.28 0.28 3.85
CA LEU A 187 -18.93 1.67 4.13
C LEU A 187 -20.22 2.52 4.16
N VAL A 188 -20.93 2.46 5.30
CA VAL A 188 -22.20 3.17 5.50
C VAL A 188 -22.00 4.55 6.12
N GLU A 189 -20.99 4.68 6.97
CA GLU A 189 -20.66 5.89 7.72
C GLU A 189 -19.55 6.68 7.02
N GLU A 190 -19.45 7.97 7.31
CA GLU A 190 -18.35 8.78 6.79
C GLU A 190 -17.00 8.34 7.39
N VAL A 191 -15.91 8.52 6.64
CA VAL A 191 -14.58 8.03 7.03
C VAL A 191 -14.09 8.58 8.38
N TRP A 192 -14.49 9.79 8.74
CA TRP A 192 -14.16 10.43 10.02
C TRP A 192 -15.10 10.04 11.17
N GLU A 193 -16.24 9.41 10.89
CA GLU A 193 -17.15 8.92 11.93
C GLU A 193 -16.68 7.57 12.45
N ASN A 194 -16.18 6.71 11.56
CA ASN A 194 -15.69 5.38 11.92
C ASN A 194 -14.47 4.96 11.10
N PRO A 195 -13.30 5.58 11.34
CA PRO A 195 -12.09 5.26 10.59
C PRO A 195 -11.66 3.78 10.76
N GLY A 196 -12.04 3.14 11.86
CA GLY A 196 -11.78 1.73 12.10
C GLY A 196 -12.41 0.84 11.03
N VAL A 197 -13.70 1.03 10.74
CA VAL A 197 -14.41 0.27 9.70
C VAL A 197 -13.77 0.47 8.32
N TRP A 198 -13.43 1.71 7.97
CA TRP A 198 -12.78 2.04 6.70
C TRP A 198 -11.39 1.38 6.58
N SER A 199 -10.60 1.42 7.65
CA SER A 199 -9.31 0.72 7.74
C SER A 199 -9.48 -0.79 7.55
N THR A 200 -10.41 -1.40 8.29
CA THR A 200 -10.66 -2.85 8.24
C THR A 200 -11.15 -3.29 6.87
N VAL A 201 -12.01 -2.52 6.20
CA VAL A 201 -12.48 -2.84 4.85
C VAL A 201 -11.31 -2.91 3.86
N LEU A 202 -10.36 -1.97 3.93
CA LEU A 202 -9.18 -1.99 3.07
C LEU A 202 -8.27 -3.18 3.38
N GLN A 203 -8.03 -3.47 4.67
CA GLN A 203 -7.23 -4.61 5.11
C GLN A 203 -7.83 -5.94 4.64
N LEU A 204 -9.13 -6.16 4.87
CA LEU A 204 -9.81 -7.37 4.42
C LEU A 204 -9.80 -7.52 2.89
N SER A 205 -9.90 -6.41 2.15
CA SER A 205 -9.81 -6.42 0.69
C SER A 205 -8.41 -6.86 0.23
N TYR A 206 -7.36 -6.34 0.89
CA TYR A 206 -5.99 -6.74 0.65
C TYR A 206 -5.76 -8.23 1.00
N ASP A 207 -6.19 -8.67 2.18
CA ASP A 207 -6.02 -10.05 2.64
C ASP A 207 -6.76 -11.03 1.73
N TYR A 208 -7.92 -10.64 1.21
CA TYR A 208 -8.67 -11.43 0.26
C TYR A 208 -7.97 -11.53 -1.11
N GLU A 209 -7.49 -10.42 -1.69
CA GLU A 209 -6.94 -10.43 -3.06
C GLU A 209 -5.45 -10.81 -3.14
N VAL A 210 -4.66 -10.48 -2.12
CA VAL A 210 -3.21 -10.71 -2.09
C VAL A 210 -2.86 -11.80 -1.10
N GLY A 211 -3.30 -11.65 0.16
CA GLY A 211 -2.91 -12.56 1.25
C GLY A 211 -3.35 -14.00 0.98
N SER A 212 -4.62 -14.21 0.64
CA SER A 212 -5.18 -15.54 0.36
C SER A 212 -4.47 -16.22 -0.82
N LEU A 213 -4.12 -15.44 -1.85
CA LEU A 213 -3.47 -15.94 -3.05
C LEU A 213 -2.02 -16.34 -2.75
N VAL A 214 -1.26 -15.52 -2.01
CA VAL A 214 0.10 -15.88 -1.60
C VAL A 214 0.09 -17.09 -0.67
N ASN A 215 -0.79 -17.10 0.34
CA ASN A 215 -0.91 -18.22 1.28
C ASN A 215 -1.29 -19.51 0.56
N GLY A 216 -2.25 -19.47 -0.37
CA GLY A 216 -2.62 -20.62 -1.18
C GLY A 216 -1.47 -21.13 -2.04
N GLU A 217 -0.73 -20.24 -2.70
CA GLU A 217 0.45 -20.60 -3.50
C GLU A 217 1.53 -21.30 -2.64
N LEU A 218 1.75 -20.85 -1.40
CA LEU A 218 2.71 -21.46 -0.48
C LEU A 218 2.23 -22.80 0.09
N LEU A 219 0.97 -22.90 0.51
CA LEU A 219 0.38 -24.14 1.03
C LEU A 219 0.40 -25.27 0.01
N VAL A 220 0.07 -24.98 -1.25
CA VAL A 220 0.19 -25.94 -2.36
C VAL A 220 1.63 -26.45 -2.48
N ALA A 221 2.62 -25.55 -2.46
CA ALA A 221 4.01 -25.97 -2.64
C ALA A 221 4.61 -26.75 -1.47
N TRP A 222 4.07 -26.58 -0.28
CA TRP A 222 4.44 -27.37 0.89
C TRP A 222 3.71 -28.71 0.98
N GLY A 223 2.85 -29.04 0.00
CA GLY A 223 2.11 -30.31 -0.05
C GLY A 223 1.01 -30.43 1.01
N PHE A 224 0.65 -29.33 1.68
CA PHE A 224 -0.37 -29.36 2.75
C PHE A 224 -1.75 -29.74 2.23
N LEU A 225 -2.12 -29.27 1.03
CA LEU A 225 -3.42 -29.60 0.44
C LEU A 225 -3.49 -31.07 0.00
N GLU A 226 -2.37 -31.64 -0.44
CA GLU A 226 -2.26 -33.04 -0.81
C GLU A 226 -2.38 -33.93 0.44
N ALA A 227 -1.67 -33.57 1.52
CA ALA A 227 -1.75 -34.26 2.81
C ALA A 227 -3.16 -34.27 3.43
N ILE A 228 -3.91 -33.17 3.34
CA ILE A 228 -5.30 -33.09 3.82
C ILE A 228 -6.23 -33.97 2.96
N SER A 229 -6.03 -33.99 1.64
CA SER A 229 -6.86 -34.80 0.74
C SER A 229 -6.63 -36.30 0.88
N GLU A 230 -5.44 -36.72 1.29
CA GLU A 230 -5.13 -38.12 1.60
C GLU A 230 -5.72 -38.57 2.94
N GLU A 231 -5.89 -37.67 3.91
CA GLU A 231 -6.58 -37.94 5.19
C GLU A 231 -8.10 -38.08 5.04
N GLU A 232 -8.74 -37.35 4.12
CA GLU A 232 -10.19 -37.47 3.85
C GLU A 232 -10.56 -38.74 3.04
N ALA A 233 -9.57 -39.44 2.48
CA ALA A 233 -9.75 -40.67 1.69
C ALA A 233 -9.57 -41.97 2.50
N LEU A 234 -9.29 -41.87 3.80
CA LEU A 234 -9.17 -42.97 4.78
C LEU A 234 -10.40 -43.06 5.69
#